data_AF-A0A425VX60-F1
#
_entry.id   AF-A0A425VX60-F1
#
_cell.length_a   1.000
_cell.length_b   1.000
_cell.length_c   1.000
_cell.angle_alpha   90.00
_cell.angle_beta   90.00
_cell.angle_gamma   90.00
#
_symmetry.space_group_name_H-M   'P 1'
#
loop_
_entity.id
_entity.type
_entity.pdbx_description
1 polymer ?
#
loop_
_entity_poly.entity_id
_entity_poly.type
_entity_poly.pdbx_seq_one_letter_code
_entity_poly.pdbx_strand_id
1 'polypeptide(L)'
;MRPNVVAYLAVMSAVTLGTRILPLTLIRKPIENRFLRSFLYYVPYVTLAVMTFPAILQATDTPVAGAAALVVGVAAAWLGASLPQVAAGCCVVTFVLELLV
;
A
#
# COMPACT_ATOMS: atom_id res chain seq x y z
N MET A 1 -14.44 -23.53 -32.31
CA MET A 1 -13.77 -22.28 -31.88
C MET A 1 -14.41 -21.82 -30.57
N ARG A 2 -13.59 -21.36 -29.61
CA ARG A 2 -13.77 -21.56 -28.16
C ARG A 2 -14.77 -20.57 -27.49
N PRO A 3 -15.92 -21.02 -26.96
CA PRO A 3 -16.79 -20.20 -26.11
C PRO A 3 -16.21 -19.92 -24.69
N ASN A 4 -15.04 -20.46 -24.37
CA ASN A 4 -14.45 -20.38 -23.02
C ASN A 4 -13.89 -18.99 -22.65
N VAL A 5 -13.56 -18.13 -23.62
CA VAL A 5 -13.01 -16.78 -23.33
C VAL A 5 -14.08 -15.87 -22.73
N VAL A 6 -15.31 -15.93 -23.24
CA VAL A 6 -16.43 -15.15 -22.71
C VAL A 6 -16.78 -15.62 -21.30
N ALA A 7 -16.76 -16.95 -21.05
CA ALA A 7 -16.95 -17.50 -19.71
C ALA A 7 -15.83 -17.06 -18.74
N TYR A 8 -14.58 -17.02 -19.19
CA TYR A 8 -13.46 -16.56 -18.37
C TYR A 8 -13.55 -15.06 -18.05
N LEU A 9 -13.94 -14.22 -19.02
CA LEU A 9 -14.21 -12.80 -18.77
C LEU A 9 -15.38 -12.61 -17.79
N ALA A 10 -16.45 -13.38 -17.95
CA ALA A 10 -17.61 -13.31 -17.05
C ALA A 10 -17.22 -13.69 -15.62
N VAL A 11 -16.49 -14.79 -15.42
CA VAL A 11 -16.01 -15.21 -14.10
C VAL A 11 -15.00 -14.21 -13.51
N MET A 12 -14.04 -13.74 -14.32
CA MET A 12 -13.06 -12.76 -13.87
C MET A 12 -13.74 -11.45 -13.43
N SER A 13 -14.67 -10.93 -14.24
CA SER A 13 -15.42 -9.72 -13.88
C SER A 13 -16.29 -9.92 -12.63
N ALA A 14 -16.94 -11.08 -12.48
CA ALA A 14 -17.76 -11.40 -11.32
C ALA A 14 -16.93 -11.47 -10.02
N VAL A 15 -15.72 -12.04 -10.06
CA VAL A 15 -14.83 -12.13 -8.89
C VAL A 15 -14.23 -10.76 -8.55
N THR A 16 -13.78 -9.99 -9.55
CA THR A 16 -13.18 -8.66 -9.32
C THR A 16 -14.23 -7.65 -8.84
N LEU A 17 -15.41 -7.61 -9.46
CA LEU A 17 -16.51 -6.75 -9.02
C LEU A 17 -17.10 -7.26 -7.71
N GLY A 18 -17.22 -8.57 -7.54
CA GLY A 18 -17.66 -9.21 -6.30
C GLY A 18 -16.81 -8.78 -5.11
N THR A 19 -15.51 -9.03 -5.12
CA THR A 19 -14.61 -8.69 -3.98
C THR A 19 -14.50 -7.18 -3.70
N ARG A 20 -14.80 -6.31 -4.67
CA ARG A 20 -14.78 -4.85 -4.49
C ARG A 20 -16.11 -4.29 -4.01
N ILE A 21 -17.22 -4.87 -4.46
CA ILE A 21 -18.58 -4.44 -4.11
C ILE A 21 -19.04 -5.10 -2.81
N LEU A 22 -18.64 -6.35 -2.55
CA LEU A 22 -18.98 -7.10 -1.34
C LEU A 22 -18.58 -6.41 -0.02
N PRO A 23 -17.38 -5.79 0.12
CA PRO A 23 -17.08 -5.02 1.32
C PRO A 23 -17.97 -3.76 1.40
N LEU A 24 -18.28 -3.12 0.27
CA LEU A 24 -19.12 -1.91 0.23
C LEU A 24 -20.61 -2.17 0.46
N THR A 25 -21.12 -3.36 0.10
CA THR A 25 -22.54 -3.73 0.27
C THR A 25 -22.80 -4.38 1.63
N LEU A 26 -21.84 -5.13 2.19
CA LEU A 26 -21.97 -5.74 3.50
C LEU A 26 -21.79 -4.74 4.66
N ILE A 27 -21.00 -3.66 4.46
CA ILE A 27 -20.76 -2.59 5.46
C ILE A 27 -21.81 -1.45 5.37
N ARG A 28 -22.95 -1.66 4.70
CA ARG A 28 -24.04 -0.66 4.67
C ARG A 28 -24.74 -0.44 6.02
N LYS A 29 -24.60 -1.35 6.97
CA LYS A 29 -25.12 -1.13 8.34
C LYS A 29 -24.07 -0.36 9.16
N PRO A 30 -24.44 0.73 9.84
CA PRO A 30 -23.54 1.37 10.78
C PRO A 30 -23.13 0.30 11.80
N ILE A 31 -21.85 -0.05 11.82
CA ILE A 31 -21.33 -0.96 12.83
C ILE A 31 -21.38 -0.17 14.14
N GLU A 32 -22.39 -0.44 14.95
CA GLU A 32 -22.62 0.20 16.26
C GLU A 32 -21.47 -0.08 17.24
N ASN A 33 -20.72 -1.17 16.99
CA ASN A 33 -19.56 -1.56 17.77
C ASN A 33 -18.25 -0.97 17.20
N ARG A 34 -17.70 0.00 17.93
CA ARG A 34 -16.44 0.72 17.63
C ARG A 34 -15.25 -0.23 17.40
N PHE A 35 -15.26 -1.44 17.97
CA PHE A 35 -14.18 -2.41 17.83
C PHE A 35 -14.11 -3.04 16.43
N LEU A 36 -15.24 -3.54 15.91
CA LEU A 36 -15.26 -4.19 14.58
C LEU A 36 -15.01 -3.19 13.44
N ARG A 37 -15.51 -1.96 13.58
CA ARG A 37 -15.26 -0.89 12.60
C ARG A 37 -13.79 -0.49 12.56
N SER A 38 -13.16 -0.34 13.73
CA SER A 38 -11.74 -0.04 13.81
C SER A 38 -10.93 -1.21 13.24
N PHE A 39 -11.25 -2.45 13.62
CA PHE A 39 -10.53 -3.62 13.14
C PHE A 39 -10.56 -3.75 11.61
N LEU A 40 -11.74 -3.65 10.98
CA LEU A 40 -11.85 -3.81 9.53
C LEU A 40 -11.26 -2.64 8.74
N TYR A 41 -11.22 -1.43 9.34
CA TYR A 41 -10.53 -0.30 8.74
C TYR A 41 -9.01 -0.43 8.86
N TYR A 42 -8.47 -0.86 10.01
CA TYR A 42 -7.03 -0.92 10.22
C TYR A 42 -6.35 -2.11 9.52
N VAL A 43 -7.01 -3.27 9.40
CA VAL A 43 -6.42 -4.46 8.75
C VAL A 43 -5.86 -4.18 7.34
N PRO A 44 -6.63 -3.63 6.38
CA PRO A 44 -6.12 -3.39 5.03
C PRO A 44 -5.00 -2.32 4.99
N TYR A 45 -5.04 -1.33 5.86
CA TYR A 45 -3.96 -0.33 5.93
C TYR A 45 -2.68 -0.94 6.51
N VAL A 46 -2.79 -1.78 7.53
CA VAL A 46 -1.64 -2.49 8.13
C VAL A 46 -1.05 -3.47 7.12
N THR A 47 -1.86 -4.20 6.35
CA THR A 47 -1.34 -5.12 5.33
C THR A 47 -0.64 -4.38 4.19
N LEU A 48 -1.18 -3.24 3.72
CA LEU A 48 -0.49 -2.39 2.74
C LEU A 48 0.85 -1.85 3.28
N ALA A 49 0.89 -1.44 4.55
CA ALA A 49 2.12 -0.99 5.19
C ALA A 49 3.15 -2.13 5.29
N VAL A 50 2.73 -3.33 5.70
CA VAL A 50 3.58 -4.52 5.82
C VAL A 50 4.08 -5.02 4.46
N MET A 51 3.41 -4.72 3.35
CA MET A 51 3.94 -5.02 2.01
C MET A 51 5.05 -4.04 1.59
N THR A 52 5.02 -2.80 2.10
CA THR A 52 5.89 -1.72 1.61
C THR A 52 7.09 -1.47 2.53
N PHE A 53 6.86 -1.48 3.84
CA PHE A 53 7.86 -1.20 4.87
C PHE A 53 9.06 -2.17 4.85
N PRO A 54 8.89 -3.50 4.80
CA PRO A 54 10.03 -4.43 4.72
C PRO A 54 10.73 -4.33 3.37
N ALA A 55 10.00 -4.09 2.28
CA ALA A 55 10.60 -3.96 0.95
C ALA A 55 11.56 -2.76 0.88
N ILE A 56 11.20 -1.62 1.49
CA ILE A 56 12.08 -0.45 1.56
C ILE A 56 13.37 -0.74 2.34
N LEU A 57 13.27 -1.48 3.45
CA LEU A 57 14.43 -1.83 4.28
C LEU A 57 15.33 -2.88 3.63
N GLN A 58 14.77 -3.80 2.85
CA GLN A 58 15.51 -4.87 2.18
C GLN A 58 16.03 -4.50 0.79
N ALA A 59 15.45 -3.49 0.14
CA ALA A 59 15.91 -3.02 -1.16
C ALA A 59 17.24 -2.24 -1.10
N THR A 60 17.70 -1.89 0.10
CA THR A 60 18.94 -1.14 0.33
C THR A 60 19.99 -2.09 0.91
N ASP A 61 21.23 -2.05 0.44
CA ASP A 61 22.29 -2.97 0.90
C ASP A 61 22.60 -2.80 2.40
N THR A 62 22.35 -1.58 2.92
CA THR A 62 22.40 -1.32 4.36
C THR A 62 21.00 -1.01 4.93
N PRO A 63 20.52 -1.79 5.92
CA PRO A 63 19.21 -1.54 6.55
C PRO A 63 19.15 -0.17 7.26
N VAL A 64 20.31 0.41 7.57
CA VAL A 64 20.46 1.76 8.15
C VAL A 64 20.11 2.86 7.15
N ALA A 65 20.52 2.73 5.88
CA ALA A 65 20.16 3.69 4.83
C ALA A 65 18.67 3.64 4.48
N GLY A 66 18.07 2.45 4.44
CA GLY A 66 16.62 2.29 4.27
C GLY A 66 15.81 2.92 5.42
N ALA A 67 16.25 2.76 6.66
CA ALA A 67 15.60 3.40 7.82
C ALA A 67 15.72 4.93 7.80
N ALA A 68 16.90 5.46 7.44
CA ALA A 68 17.12 6.89 7.30
C ALA A 68 16.25 7.50 6.18
N ALA A 69 16.14 6.82 5.04
CA ALA A 69 15.26 7.23 3.94
C ALA A 69 13.79 7.22 4.33
N LEU A 70 13.35 6.26 5.14
CA LEU A 70 11.99 6.21 5.64
C LEU A 70 11.67 7.42 6.55
N VAL A 71 12.61 7.80 7.43
CA VAL A 71 12.45 9.00 8.29
C VAL A 71 12.39 10.27 7.44
N VAL A 72 13.28 10.41 6.46
CA VAL A 72 13.28 11.58 5.57
C VAL A 72 12.03 11.63 4.68
N GLY A 73 11.56 10.48 4.21
CA GLY A 73 10.31 10.36 3.46
C GLY A 73 9.08 10.74 4.28
N VAL A 74 9.02 10.32 5.55
CA VAL A 74 7.94 10.71 6.48
C VAL A 74 7.98 12.21 6.77
N ALA A 75 9.18 12.78 6.99
CA ALA A 75 9.35 14.21 7.20
C ALA A 75 8.95 15.04 5.96
N ALA A 76 9.32 14.58 4.75
CA ALA A 76 8.93 15.21 3.50
C ALA A 76 7.42 15.10 3.22
N ALA A 77 6.80 13.97 3.58
CA ALA A 77 5.35 13.78 3.49
C ALA A 77 4.58 14.72 4.45
N TRP A 78 5.12 14.98 5.64
CA TRP A 78 4.57 15.95 6.59
C TRP A 78 4.61 17.40 6.09
N LEU A 79 5.56 17.73 5.21
CA LEU A 79 5.64 19.05 4.58
C LEU A 79 4.58 19.28 3.48
N GLY A 80 3.71 18.30 3.20
CA GLY A 80 2.65 18.43 2.20
C GLY A 80 3.13 18.33 0.75
N ALA A 81 4.32 17.76 0.52
CA ALA A 81 4.87 17.56 -0.81
C ALA A 81 4.06 16.53 -1.61
N SER A 82 3.96 16.74 -2.93
CA SER A 82 3.23 15.84 -3.81
C SER A 82 3.88 14.44 -3.83
N LEU A 83 3.08 13.38 -3.99
CA LEU A 83 3.50 11.98 -4.09
C LEU A 83 4.78 11.76 -4.94
N PRO A 84 4.92 12.35 -6.15
CA PRO A 84 6.14 12.21 -6.95
C PRO A 84 7.35 12.95 -6.36
N GLN A 85 7.16 14.09 -5.68
CA GLN A 85 8.24 14.83 -5.02
C GLN A 85 8.79 14.08 -3.80
N VAL A 86 7.91 13.46 -3.00
CA VAL A 86 8.32 12.64 -1.85
C VAL A 86 9.08 11.40 -2.32
N ALA A 87 8.59 10.73 -3.38
CA ALA A 87 9.26 9.58 -3.95
C ALA A 87 10.66 9.93 -4.50
N ALA A 88 10.77 11.00 -5.28
CA ALA A 88 12.06 11.47 -5.80
C ALA A 88 13.02 11.87 -4.66
N GLY A 89 12.53 12.54 -3.62
CA GLY A 89 13.31 12.91 -2.44
C GLY A 89 13.85 11.70 -1.70
N CYS A 90 13.01 10.68 -1.45
CA CYS A 90 13.44 9.41 -0.86
C CYS A 90 14.55 8.75 -1.70
N CYS A 91 14.39 8.66 -3.02
CA CYS A 91 15.38 8.03 -3.91
C CYS A 91 16.73 8.76 -3.92
N VAL A 92 16.70 10.10 -3.93
CA VAL A 92 17.94 10.90 -3.88
C VAL A 92 18.64 10.71 -2.54
N VAL A 93 17.88 10.68 -1.44
CA VAL A 93 18.42 10.50 -0.09
C VAL A 93 18.99 9.09 0.11
N THR A 94 18.31 8.02 -0.33
CA THR A 94 18.86 6.65 -0.32
C THR A 94 20.14 6.58 -1.14
N PHE A 95 20.16 7.17 -2.33
CA PHE A 95 21.31 7.14 -3.23
C PHE A 95 22.53 7.86 -2.64
N VAL A 96 22.33 9.04 -2.06
CA VAL A 96 23.43 9.79 -1.41
C VAL A 96 23.93 9.06 -0.16
N LEU A 97 23.04 8.44 0.62
CA LEU A 97 23.42 7.68 1.81
C LEU A 97 24.17 6.38 1.47
N GLU A 98 23.74 5.63 0.46
CA GLU A 98 24.48 4.45 -0.02
C GLU A 98 25.82 4.82 -0.65
N LEU A 99 25.97 6.01 -1.24
CA LEU A 99 27.26 6.45 -1.76
C LEU A 99 28.26 6.83 -0.65
N LEU A 100 27.77 7.17 0.54
CA LEU A 100 28.56 7.68 1.67
C LEU A 100 28.92 6.60 2.70
N VAL A 101 28.20 5.48 2.70
CA VAL A 101 28.39 4.30 3.58
C VAL A 101 29.03 3.18 2.78
#